data_AF-A0A102DFQ0-F1
#
_entry.id   AF-A0A102DFQ0-F1
#
_cell.length_a   1.000
_cell.length_b   1.000
_cell.length_c   1.000
_cell.angle_alpha   90.00
_cell.angle_beta   90.00
_cell.angle_gamma   90.00
#
_symmetry.space_group_name_H-M   'P 1'
#
loop_
_entity.id
_entity.type
_entity.pdbx_description
1 polymer ?
#
loop_
_entity_poly.entity_id
_entity_poly.type
_entity_poly.pdbx_seq_one_letter_code
_entity_poly.pdbx_strand_id
1 'polypeptide(L)'
;MAIVVACLALAACASAPPPAIDDKVVTVQVPVATRCVDPAKVPAAVPPAQVNGDAEHDVSVLAQADLALRSAVDQLMALISPCTVTPAQPAAQTN
;
A
#
# COMPACT_ATOMS: atom_id res chain seq x y z
N MET A 1 -59.11 20.42 -37.42
CA MET A 1 -58.63 20.94 -36.12
C MET A 1 -57.60 19.99 -35.44
N ALA A 2 -56.86 19.17 -36.19
CA ALA A 2 -55.90 18.19 -35.64
C ALA A 2 -54.43 18.58 -35.86
N ILE A 3 -54.15 19.52 -36.78
CA ILE A 3 -52.79 19.89 -37.19
C ILE A 3 -52.10 20.81 -36.17
N VAL A 4 -52.86 21.65 -35.47
CA VAL A 4 -52.29 22.63 -34.51
C VAL A 4 -51.71 21.93 -33.27
N VAL A 5 -52.31 20.82 -32.83
CA VAL A 5 -51.89 20.08 -31.63
C VAL A 5 -50.56 19.35 -31.86
N ALA A 6 -50.29 18.86 -33.07
CA ALA A 6 -49.06 18.18 -33.40
C ALA A 6 -47.83 19.10 -33.37
N CYS A 7 -47.98 20.37 -33.77
CA CYS A 7 -46.88 21.34 -33.78
C CYS A 7 -46.44 21.76 -32.36
N LEU A 8 -47.37 21.82 -31.40
CA LEU A 8 -47.07 22.15 -30.01
C LEU A 8 -46.28 21.04 -29.30
N ALA A 9 -46.52 19.77 -29.66
CA ALA A 9 -45.79 18.64 -29.09
C ALA A 9 -44.31 18.58 -29.55
N LEU A 10 -44.01 18.96 -30.79
CA LEU A 10 -42.62 18.99 -31.28
C LEU A 10 -41.82 20.19 -30.74
N ALA A 11 -42.46 21.33 -30.47
CA ALA A 11 -41.78 22.50 -29.89
C ALA A 11 -41.33 22.28 -28.43
N ALA A 12 -41.99 21.37 -27.71
CA ALA A 12 -41.63 21.02 -26.34
C ALA A 12 -40.33 20.18 -26.25
N CYS A 13 -39.96 19.45 -27.31
CA CYS A 13 -38.71 18.68 -27.32
C CYS A 13 -37.47 19.51 -27.70
N ALA A 14 -37.63 20.65 -28.34
CA ALA A 14 -36.52 21.54 -28.72
C ALA A 14 -36.08 22.49 -27.58
N SER A 15 -36.87 22.58 -26.52
CA SER A 15 -36.65 23.47 -25.36
C SER A 15 -36.27 22.73 -24.08
N ALA A 16 -36.04 21.42 -24.16
CA ALA A 16 -35.53 20.66 -23.02
C ALA A 16 -34.10 21.15 -22.71
N PRO A 17 -33.85 21.74 -21.53
CA PRO A 17 -32.49 22.05 -21.11
C PRO A 17 -31.69 20.73 -21.08
N PRO A 18 -30.39 20.76 -21.46
CA PRO A 18 -29.56 19.56 -21.37
C PRO A 18 -29.60 19.02 -19.94
N PRO A 19 -29.60 17.69 -19.74
CA PRO A 19 -29.62 17.11 -18.41
C PRO A 19 -28.45 17.70 -17.63
N ALA A 20 -28.76 18.30 -16.47
CA ALA A 20 -27.74 18.84 -15.59
C ALA A 20 -26.80 17.70 -15.20
N ILE A 21 -25.54 17.80 -15.63
CA ILE A 21 -24.49 16.89 -15.17
C ILE A 21 -24.16 17.34 -13.75
N ASP A 22 -24.61 16.54 -12.78
CA ASP A 22 -24.34 16.76 -11.37
C ASP A 22 -22.88 16.34 -11.12
N ASP A 23 -21.95 17.28 -11.32
CA ASP A 23 -20.52 17.10 -11.05
C ASP A 23 -20.30 17.00 -9.54
N LYS A 24 -20.65 15.86 -8.94
CA LYS A 24 -20.28 15.55 -7.57
C LYS A 24 -18.78 15.26 -7.52
N VAL A 25 -18.02 16.27 -7.13
CA VAL A 25 -16.63 16.10 -6.73
C VAL A 25 -16.60 15.29 -5.42
N VAL A 26 -16.38 13.99 -5.54
CA VAL A 26 -16.20 13.10 -4.38
C VAL A 26 -14.74 13.15 -3.95
N THR A 27 -14.49 13.72 -2.78
CA THR A 27 -13.15 13.69 -2.18
C THR A 27 -12.89 12.30 -1.61
N VAL A 28 -12.00 11.55 -2.24
CA VAL A 28 -11.57 10.23 -1.75
C VAL A 28 -10.38 10.42 -0.81
N GLN A 29 -10.54 10.02 0.45
CA GLN A 29 -9.42 9.96 1.39
C GLN A 29 -8.56 8.75 1.07
N VAL A 30 -7.39 9.01 0.50
CA VAL A 30 -6.38 8.00 0.23
C VAL A 30 -5.50 7.85 1.47
N PRO A 31 -5.33 6.65 2.03
CA PRO A 31 -4.41 6.43 3.14
C PRO A 31 -2.99 6.79 2.72
N VAL A 32 -2.30 7.60 3.53
CA VAL A 32 -0.87 7.87 3.33
C VAL A 32 -0.08 6.66 3.83
N ALA A 33 0.79 6.11 3.00
CA ALA A 33 1.66 5.00 3.37
C ALA A 33 2.58 5.41 4.53
N THR A 34 2.40 4.82 5.71
CA THR A 34 3.28 5.01 6.86
C THR A 34 4.38 3.95 6.87
N ARG A 35 5.58 4.32 7.32
CA ARG A 35 6.65 3.33 7.53
C ARG A 35 6.25 2.43 8.68
N CYS A 36 6.14 1.14 8.41
CA CYS A 36 5.86 0.17 9.45
C CYS A 36 7.09 -0.14 10.32
N VAL A 37 8.29 -0.11 9.73
CA VAL A 37 9.55 -0.36 10.44
C VAL A 37 10.22 0.97 10.80
N ASP A 38 10.56 1.10 12.07
CA ASP A 38 11.44 2.16 12.56
C ASP A 38 12.89 1.88 12.12
N PRO A 39 13.52 2.73 11.29
CA PRO A 39 14.89 2.50 10.83
C PRO A 39 15.91 2.47 11.97
N ALA A 40 15.63 3.11 13.12
CA ALA A 40 16.52 3.06 14.28
C ALA A 40 16.54 1.69 14.96
N LYS A 41 15.57 0.81 14.66
CA LYS A 41 15.48 -0.55 15.21
C LYS A 41 16.08 -1.62 14.30
N VAL A 42 16.51 -1.24 13.09
CA VAL A 42 17.13 -2.19 12.16
C VAL A 42 18.49 -2.61 12.73
N PRO A 43 18.75 -3.91 12.93
CA PRO A 43 20.03 -4.37 13.45
C PRO A 43 21.17 -3.97 12.51
N ALA A 44 22.34 -3.71 13.09
CA ALA A 44 23.53 -3.38 12.31
C ALA A 44 23.94 -4.54 11.39
N ALA A 45 24.58 -4.20 10.27
CA ALA A 45 25.09 -5.21 9.35
C ALA A 45 26.11 -6.12 10.04
N VAL A 46 25.99 -7.43 9.82
CA VAL A 46 26.97 -8.40 10.28
C VAL A 46 28.26 -8.21 9.45
N PRO A 47 29.42 -8.00 10.09
CA PRO A 47 30.67 -7.83 9.37
C PRO A 47 31.05 -9.12 8.63
N PRO A 48 31.78 -9.03 7.52
CA PRO A 48 32.24 -10.21 6.80
C PRO A 48 33.19 -11.04 7.67
N ALA A 49 33.08 -12.37 7.54
CA ALA A 49 34.02 -13.30 8.15
C ALA A 49 35.45 -13.04 7.63
N GLN A 50 36.43 -12.99 8.53
CA GLN A 50 37.83 -12.88 8.17
C GLN A 50 38.44 -14.27 8.03
N VAL A 51 38.48 -14.77 6.80
CA VAL A 51 39.07 -16.07 6.47
C VAL A 51 40.51 -15.89 5.98
N ASN A 52 41.36 -16.87 6.26
CA ASN A 52 42.76 -16.86 5.84
C ASN A 52 43.16 -18.07 4.98
N GLY A 53 42.24 -19.00 4.73
CA GLY A 53 42.46 -20.20 3.92
C GLY A 53 42.94 -21.41 4.72
N ASP A 54 43.15 -21.27 6.03
CA ASP A 54 43.39 -22.40 6.94
C ASP A 54 42.06 -23.01 7.37
N ALA A 55 41.84 -24.28 7.04
CA ALA A 55 40.55 -24.93 7.26
C ALA A 55 40.16 -25.03 8.74
N GLU A 56 41.12 -25.26 9.64
CA GLU A 56 40.83 -25.39 11.08
C GLU A 56 40.43 -24.04 11.68
N HIS A 57 41.13 -22.97 11.30
CA HIS A 57 40.79 -21.61 11.66
C HIS A 57 39.44 -21.18 11.08
N ASP A 58 39.27 -21.33 9.77
CA ASP A 58 38.16 -20.78 9.02
C ASP A 58 36.82 -21.42 9.40
N VAL A 59 36.78 -22.70 9.75
CA VAL A 59 35.55 -23.37 10.21
C VAL A 59 34.95 -22.66 11.41
N SER A 60 35.78 -22.29 12.38
CA SER A 60 35.30 -21.62 13.61
C SER A 60 34.81 -20.20 13.33
N VAL A 61 35.50 -19.46 12.45
CA VAL A 61 35.15 -18.08 12.07
C VAL A 61 33.84 -18.06 11.28
N LEU A 62 33.70 -18.98 10.31
CA LEU A 62 32.50 -19.10 9.49
C LEU A 62 31.29 -19.52 10.31
N ALA A 63 31.45 -20.45 11.25
CA ALA A 63 30.36 -20.87 12.14
C ALA A 63 29.85 -19.72 13.01
N GLN A 64 30.75 -18.89 13.55
CA GLN A 64 30.37 -17.71 14.33
C GLN A 64 29.65 -16.67 13.47
N ALA A 65 30.14 -16.42 12.25
CA ALA A 65 29.52 -15.49 11.31
C ALA A 65 28.11 -15.96 10.89
N ASP A 66 27.94 -17.27 10.65
CA ASP A 66 26.63 -17.86 10.31
C ASP A 66 25.62 -17.70 11.46
N LEU A 67 26.04 -17.95 12.70
CA LEU A 67 25.19 -17.73 13.87
C LEU A 67 24.78 -16.26 14.03
N ALA A 68 25.72 -15.34 13.86
CA ALA A 68 25.43 -13.90 13.92
C ALA A 68 24.44 -13.48 12.81
N LEU A 69 24.61 -14.01 11.59
CA LEU A 69 23.71 -13.76 10.47
C LEU A 69 22.29 -14.28 10.74
N ARG A 70 22.15 -15.52 11.23
CA ARG A 70 20.84 -16.09 11.59
C ARG A 70 20.15 -15.23 12.65
N SER A 71 20.86 -14.84 13.71
CA SER A 71 20.30 -13.97 14.74
C SER A 71 19.85 -12.61 14.19
N ALA A 72 20.61 -12.00 13.28
CA ALA A 72 20.23 -10.73 12.67
C ALA A 72 18.99 -10.88 11.77
N VAL A 73 18.88 -11.98 11.03
CA VAL A 73 17.72 -12.32 10.21
C VAL A 73 16.48 -12.54 11.09
N ASP A 74 16.60 -13.27 12.19
CA ASP A 74 15.48 -13.50 13.12
C ASP A 74 14.95 -12.17 13.70
N GLN A 75 15.85 -11.27 14.08
CA GLN A 75 15.48 -9.93 14.54
C GLN A 75 14.77 -9.12 13.44
N LEU A 76 15.27 -9.18 12.21
CA LEU A 76 14.65 -8.50 11.07
C LEU A 76 13.25 -9.06 10.77
N MET A 77 13.08 -10.38 10.81
CA MET A 77 11.78 -11.02 10.60
C MET A 77 10.78 -10.65 11.70
N ALA A 78 11.23 -10.56 12.96
CA ALA A 78 10.40 -10.09 14.05
C ALA A 78 9.93 -8.64 13.86
N LEU A 79 10.77 -7.78 13.25
CA LEU A 79 10.39 -6.39 12.93
C LEU A 79 9.40 -6.29 11.77
N ILE A 80 9.51 -7.17 10.76
CA ILE A 80 8.70 -7.10 9.53
C ILE A 80 7.38 -7.89 9.64
N SER A 81 7.33 -8.98 10.41
CA SER A 81 6.13 -9.80 10.59
C SER A 81 4.84 -8.98 10.88
N PRO A 82 4.82 -8.02 11.81
CA PRO A 82 3.63 -7.22 12.10
C PRO A 82 3.26 -6.22 11.00
N CYS A 83 4.14 -5.98 10.02
CA CYS A 83 3.92 -5.03 8.93
C CYS A 83 3.07 -5.57 7.78
N THR A 84 2.69 -6.84 7.84
CA THR A 84 1.92 -7.52 6.78
C THR A 84 0.40 -7.40 6.95
N VAL A 85 -0.08 -6.72 8.00
CA VAL A 85 -1.53 -6.54 8.23
C VAL A 85 -2.06 -5.45 7.28
N THR A 86 -2.84 -5.90 6.29
CA THR A 86 -3.53 -5.09 5.27
C THR A 86 -4.60 -4.19 5.93
N PRO A 87 -4.88 -2.98 5.39
CA PRO A 87 -5.58 -1.93 6.13
C PRO A 87 -6.98 -2.32 6.61
N ALA A 88 -7.35 -1.80 7.78
CA ALA A 88 -8.73 -1.76 8.23
C ALA A 88 -9.61 -1.14 7.15
N GLN A 89 -10.56 -1.91 6.65
CA GLN A 89 -11.62 -1.45 5.76
C GLN A 89 -12.27 -0.20 6.37
N PRO A 90 -12.44 0.91 5.63
CA PRO A 90 -13.13 2.08 6.18
C PRO A 90 -14.51 1.64 6.65
N ALA A 91 -14.85 1.96 7.90
CA ALA A 91 -16.17 1.73 8.45
C ALA A 91 -17.20 2.27 7.44
N ALA A 92 -18.16 1.41 7.09
CA ALA A 92 -19.28 1.77 6.24
C ALA A 92 -19.86 3.11 6.70
N GLN A 93 -19.88 4.11 5.82
CA GLN A 93 -20.61 5.33 6.11
C GLN A 93 -22.10 4.97 6.18
N THR A 94 -22.63 4.97 7.41
CA THR A 94 -24.07 4.92 7.65
C THR A 94 -24.67 6.25 7.20
N ASN A 95 -25.63 6.16 6.27
CA ASN A 95 -26.49 7.23 5.75
C ASN A 95 -27.00 8.20 6.81
#